data_AF-A0A1I4PRJ0-F1
#
_entry.id   AF-A0A1I4PRJ0-F1
#
_cell.length_a   1.000
_cell.length_b   1.000
_cell.length_c   1.000
_cell.angle_alpha   90.00
_cell.angle_beta   90.00
_cell.angle_gamma   90.00
#
_symmetry.space_group_name_H-M   'P 1'
#
loop_
_entity.id
_entity.type
_entity.pdbx_description
1 polymer ?
#
loop_
_entity_poly.entity_id
_entity_poly.type
_entity_poly.pdbx_seq_one_letter_code
_entity_poly.pdbx_strand_id
1 'polypeptide(L)'
;MLVKAGMRTIQTIGVPQRPIAPDVDAVVIALKSRTNPAEEAVSMSLGALEWLRSQGVRQVYFKYCSTFDSTPAGNIGPVADALLDAVGSDFSIVCPAFPTNGRTIYKGNLFVGDVPLAESGMHHHPLTPMTDSNLVRVMASQTRRKVGLTDRSIVGRGAPAIRESFDRLRREGFGKPDKR
;
A
#
# COMPACT_ATOMS: atom_id res chain seq x y z
N MET A 1 13.78 -8.41 -0.91
CA MET A 1 13.73 -8.08 0.53
C MET A 1 13.38 -9.30 1.36
N LEU A 2 12.30 -10.01 1.06
CA LEU A 2 11.87 -11.21 1.80
C LEU A 2 12.93 -12.32 1.88
N VAL A 3 13.52 -12.74 0.76
CA VAL A 3 14.62 -13.74 0.73
C VAL A 3 15.83 -13.30 1.55
N LYS A 4 16.26 -12.04 1.43
CA LYS A 4 17.38 -11.48 2.23
C LYS A 4 17.07 -11.46 3.74
N ALA A 5 15.79 -11.46 4.11
CA ALA A 5 15.33 -11.54 5.49
C ALA A 5 15.02 -12.98 5.95
N GLY A 6 15.37 -14.00 5.14
CA GLY A 6 15.25 -15.40 5.51
C GLY A 6 13.96 -16.10 5.08
N MET A 7 13.06 -15.45 4.34
CA MET A 7 11.81 -16.08 3.86
C MET A 7 11.99 -16.73 2.49
N ARG A 8 11.71 -18.03 2.38
CA ARG A 8 11.60 -18.74 1.09
C ARG A 8 10.43 -18.16 0.33
N THR A 9 10.75 -17.51 -0.79
CA THR A 9 9.78 -16.70 -1.53
C THR A 9 9.68 -17.19 -2.95
N ILE A 10 8.46 -17.40 -3.43
CA ILE A 10 8.18 -17.59 -4.85
C ILE A 10 7.55 -16.32 -5.43
N GLN A 11 7.92 -15.97 -6.66
CA GLN A 11 7.26 -14.93 -7.42
C GLN A 11 6.58 -15.56 -8.64
N THR A 12 5.34 -15.17 -8.90
CA THR A 12 4.57 -15.61 -10.06
C THR A 12 4.24 -14.41 -10.95
N ILE A 13 4.07 -14.66 -12.24
CA ILE A 13 3.58 -13.66 -13.19
C ILE A 13 2.10 -13.92 -13.40
N GLY A 14 1.25 -13.03 -12.89
CA GLY A 14 -0.19 -13.25 -12.82
C GLY A 14 -0.60 -14.27 -11.76
N VAL A 15 -1.92 -14.48 -11.67
CA VAL A 15 -2.54 -15.41 -10.72
C VAL A 15 -2.29 -16.85 -11.18
N PRO A 16 -1.68 -17.71 -10.36
CA PRO A 16 -1.41 -19.09 -10.76
C PRO A 16 -2.69 -19.92 -10.91
N GLN A 17 -2.65 -20.94 -11.76
CA GLN A 17 -3.75 -21.89 -11.94
C GLN A 17 -3.61 -23.16 -11.08
N ARG A 18 -2.44 -23.36 -10.48
CA ARG A 18 -2.12 -24.55 -9.66
C ARG A 18 -1.72 -24.12 -8.26
N PRO A 19 -1.90 -24.98 -7.25
CA PRO A 19 -1.36 -24.76 -5.92
C PRO A 19 0.16 -24.58 -5.95
N ILE A 20 0.68 -23.89 -4.95
CA ILE A 20 2.12 -23.72 -4.78
C ILE A 20 2.73 -25.02 -4.28
N ALA A 21 3.99 -25.26 -4.62
CA ALA A 21 4.79 -26.28 -3.97
C ALA A 21 4.70 -26.15 -2.43
N PRO A 22 4.68 -27.28 -1.70
CA PRO A 22 4.89 -27.23 -0.26
C PRO A 22 6.23 -26.53 0.03
N ASP A 23 6.36 -25.95 1.23
CA ASP A 23 7.63 -25.40 1.76
C ASP A 23 8.02 -23.96 1.32
N VAL A 24 7.04 -23.09 1.12
CA VAL A 24 7.23 -21.66 0.82
C VAL A 24 6.69 -20.78 1.95
N ASP A 25 7.43 -19.75 2.35
CA ASP A 25 7.04 -18.82 3.43
C ASP A 25 6.28 -17.59 2.90
N ALA A 26 6.56 -17.17 1.66
CA ALA A 26 5.92 -16.03 1.02
C ALA A 26 5.70 -16.19 -0.48
N VAL A 27 4.63 -15.56 -0.97
CA VAL A 27 4.22 -15.62 -2.37
C VAL A 27 4.01 -14.20 -2.88
N VAL A 28 4.66 -13.87 -3.99
CA VAL A 28 4.55 -12.56 -4.64
C VAL A 28 3.88 -12.75 -6.00
N ILE A 29 2.63 -12.31 -6.12
CA ILE A 29 1.91 -12.31 -7.39
C ILE A 29 2.16 -10.98 -8.10
N ALA A 30 2.87 -11.01 -9.23
CA ALA A 30 3.15 -9.82 -10.03
C ALA A 30 1.99 -9.52 -10.98
N LEU A 31 1.36 -8.36 -10.80
CA LEU A 31 0.27 -7.85 -11.63
C LEU A 31 0.72 -6.62 -12.43
N LYS A 32 0.09 -6.40 -13.59
CA LYS A 32 0.22 -5.16 -14.38
C LYS A 32 -0.92 -4.18 -14.05
N SER A 33 -1.05 -3.81 -12.77
CA SER A 33 -2.23 -3.12 -12.24
C SER A 33 -2.00 -1.65 -11.80
N ARG A 34 -0.89 -1.02 -12.25
CA ARG A 34 -0.53 0.34 -11.79
C ARG A 34 -1.36 1.44 -12.47
N THR A 35 -1.52 1.36 -13.78
CA THR A 35 -2.05 2.43 -14.64
C THR A 35 -3.21 1.98 -15.54
N ASN A 36 -3.69 0.75 -15.35
CA ASN A 36 -4.92 0.28 -15.98
C ASN A 36 -6.15 0.93 -15.29
N PRO A 37 -7.36 0.84 -15.88
CA PRO A 37 -8.58 1.25 -15.20
C PRO A 37 -8.70 0.67 -13.80
N ALA A 38 -9.19 1.47 -12.84
CA ALA A 38 -9.25 1.07 -11.43
C ALA A 38 -10.05 -0.22 -11.21
N GLU A 39 -11.15 -0.41 -11.95
CA GLU A 39 -11.98 -1.61 -11.87
C GLU A 39 -11.21 -2.88 -12.28
N GLU A 40 -10.38 -2.79 -13.33
CA GLU A 40 -9.51 -3.90 -13.74
C GLU A 40 -8.46 -4.19 -12.67
N ALA A 41 -7.82 -3.16 -12.11
CA ALA A 41 -6.82 -3.32 -11.05
C ALA A 41 -7.41 -3.97 -9.80
N VAL A 42 -8.62 -3.58 -9.42
CA VAL A 42 -9.41 -4.18 -8.34
C VAL A 42 -9.70 -5.64 -8.64
N SER A 43 -10.26 -5.94 -9.81
CA SER A 43 -10.59 -7.32 -10.24
C SER A 43 -9.36 -8.24 -10.21
N MET A 44 -8.25 -7.81 -10.78
CA MET A 44 -6.98 -8.57 -10.77
C MET A 44 -6.48 -8.81 -9.34
N SER A 45 -6.58 -7.81 -8.47
CA SER A 45 -6.10 -7.89 -7.08
C SER A 45 -6.99 -8.79 -6.22
N LEU A 46 -8.31 -8.76 -6.44
CA LEU A 46 -9.25 -9.67 -5.76
C LEU A 46 -9.07 -11.12 -6.22
N GLY A 47 -8.86 -11.36 -7.51
CA GLY A 47 -8.53 -12.71 -8.00
C GLY A 47 -7.22 -13.23 -7.42
N ALA A 48 -6.21 -12.36 -7.28
CA ALA A 48 -4.96 -12.72 -6.59
C ALA A 48 -5.18 -13.03 -5.10
N LEU A 49 -6.00 -12.23 -4.40
CA LEU A 49 -6.35 -12.47 -3.00
C LEU A 49 -7.11 -13.80 -2.80
N GLU A 50 -8.10 -14.09 -3.64
CA GLU A 50 -8.86 -15.33 -3.59
C GLU A 50 -7.95 -16.54 -3.75
N TRP A 51 -7.06 -16.49 -4.75
CA TRP A 51 -6.08 -17.55 -4.92
C TRP A 51 -5.15 -17.66 -3.70
N LEU A 52 -4.61 -16.55 -3.17
CA LEU A 52 -3.75 -16.59 -1.98
C LEU A 52 -4.48 -17.19 -0.77
N ARG A 53 -5.77 -16.88 -0.59
CA ARG A 53 -6.62 -17.48 0.46
C ARG A 53 -6.75 -18.99 0.30
N SER A 54 -6.92 -19.47 -0.93
CA SER A 54 -6.95 -20.92 -1.21
C SER A 54 -5.64 -21.63 -0.82
N GLN A 55 -4.52 -20.89 -0.75
CA GLN A 55 -3.22 -21.40 -0.32
C GLN A 55 -3.00 -21.29 1.21
N GLY A 56 -3.98 -20.79 1.96
CA GLY A 56 -3.90 -20.67 3.42
C GLY A 56 -3.02 -19.52 3.93
N VAL A 57 -2.83 -18.45 3.14
CA VAL A 57 -2.06 -17.28 3.62
C VAL A 57 -2.72 -16.64 4.84
N ARG A 58 -1.91 -16.21 5.80
CA ARG A 58 -2.37 -15.57 7.04
C ARG A 58 -2.30 -14.05 7.01
N GLN A 59 -1.51 -13.51 6.07
CA GLN A 59 -1.29 -12.07 5.92
C GLN A 59 -1.18 -11.73 4.44
N VAL A 60 -1.78 -10.60 4.08
CA VAL A 60 -1.76 -10.06 2.71
C VAL A 60 -0.98 -8.75 2.72
N TYR A 61 -0.07 -8.59 1.76
CA TYR A 61 0.69 -7.37 1.57
C TYR A 61 0.43 -6.81 0.18
N PHE A 62 -0.24 -5.66 0.11
CA PHE A 62 -0.42 -4.95 -1.15
C PHE A 62 0.80 -4.06 -1.43
N LYS A 63 1.61 -4.46 -2.42
CA LYS A 63 2.83 -3.73 -2.81
C LYS A 63 2.57 -2.78 -3.99
N TYR A 64 2.87 -1.50 -3.79
CA TYR A 64 2.89 -0.44 -4.81
C TYR A 64 4.23 0.32 -4.82
N CYS A 65 4.43 1.27 -5.74
CA CYS A 65 5.71 1.96 -5.93
C CYS A 65 6.11 2.82 -4.71
N SER A 66 7.41 2.93 -4.42
CA SER A 66 7.92 3.73 -3.29
C SER A 66 7.78 5.25 -3.50
N THR A 67 7.45 5.68 -4.72
CA THR A 67 7.11 7.07 -5.09
C THR A 67 5.61 7.31 -5.16
N PHE A 68 4.81 6.34 -4.70
CA PHE A 68 3.36 6.42 -4.60
C PHE A 68 2.63 6.68 -5.94
N ASP A 69 3.25 6.25 -7.05
CA ASP A 69 2.78 6.39 -8.43
C ASP A 69 1.29 6.07 -8.58
N SER A 70 0.48 7.11 -8.70
CA SER A 70 -0.97 7.04 -8.83
C SER A 70 -1.51 8.37 -9.34
N THR A 71 -2.80 8.39 -9.69
CA THR A 71 -3.57 9.61 -9.94
C THR A 71 -4.74 9.66 -8.96
N PRO A 72 -5.56 10.74 -8.93
CA PRO A 72 -6.81 10.73 -8.17
C PRO A 72 -7.76 9.58 -8.55
N ALA A 73 -7.65 9.06 -9.77
CA ALA A 73 -8.43 7.90 -10.21
C ALA A 73 -7.91 6.55 -9.67
N GLY A 74 -6.72 6.52 -9.05
CA GLY A 74 -6.14 5.31 -8.46
C GLY A 74 -4.77 4.91 -9.05
N ASN A 75 -4.31 3.68 -8.83
CA ASN A 75 -5.06 2.51 -8.33
C ASN A 75 -4.81 2.13 -6.87
N ILE A 76 -3.99 2.87 -6.12
CA ILE A 76 -3.62 2.49 -4.75
C ILE A 76 -4.85 2.50 -3.83
N GLY A 77 -5.63 3.58 -3.86
CA GLY A 77 -6.87 3.72 -3.08
C GLY A 77 -7.91 2.66 -3.39
N PRO A 78 -8.38 2.54 -4.66
CA PRO A 78 -9.42 1.58 -5.02
C PRO A 78 -9.05 0.13 -4.69
N VAL A 79 -7.80 -0.27 -4.95
CA VAL A 79 -7.33 -1.63 -4.64
C VAL A 79 -7.21 -1.84 -3.14
N ALA A 80 -6.68 -0.86 -2.39
CA ALA A 80 -6.60 -0.97 -0.92
C ALA A 80 -7.99 -1.07 -0.28
N ASP A 81 -8.97 -0.31 -0.77
CA ASP A 81 -10.35 -0.35 -0.29
C ASP A 81 -10.97 -1.72 -0.51
N ALA A 82 -10.88 -2.24 -1.74
CA ALA A 82 -11.43 -3.55 -2.10
C ALA A 82 -10.76 -4.70 -1.33
N LEU A 83 -9.43 -4.65 -1.17
CA LEU A 83 -8.71 -5.66 -0.39
C LEU A 83 -9.09 -5.60 1.10
N LEU A 84 -9.23 -4.40 1.68
CA LEU A 84 -9.67 -4.22 3.07
C LEU A 84 -11.05 -4.82 3.31
N ASP A 85 -12.01 -4.52 2.43
CA ASP A 85 -13.36 -5.08 2.50
C ASP A 85 -13.33 -6.61 2.37
N ALA A 86 -12.58 -7.13 1.38
CA ALA A 86 -12.50 -8.55 1.15
C ALA A 86 -11.85 -9.30 2.33
N VAL A 87 -10.85 -8.72 3.01
CA VAL A 87 -10.22 -9.31 4.20
C VAL A 87 -11.00 -9.08 5.50
N GLY A 88 -12.08 -8.30 5.47
CA GLY A 88 -12.89 -7.99 6.65
C GLY A 88 -12.15 -7.09 7.65
N SER A 89 -11.27 -6.21 7.18
CA SER A 89 -10.56 -5.23 8.02
C SER A 89 -11.06 -3.82 7.74
N ASP A 90 -11.11 -3.00 8.78
CA ASP A 90 -11.49 -1.58 8.70
C ASP A 90 -10.27 -0.64 8.70
N PHE A 91 -9.05 -1.17 8.75
CA PHE A 91 -7.83 -0.37 8.92
C PHE A 91 -6.60 -1.05 8.30
N SER A 92 -5.76 -0.27 7.62
CA SER A 92 -4.46 -0.69 7.13
C SER A 92 -3.47 0.48 7.13
N ILE A 93 -2.20 0.17 6.90
CA ILE A 93 -1.11 1.14 6.82
C ILE A 93 -0.74 1.44 5.37
N VAL A 94 -0.40 2.70 5.11
CA VAL A 94 0.24 3.14 3.86
C VAL A 94 1.65 3.59 4.20
N CYS A 95 2.66 2.91 3.67
CA CYS A 95 4.06 3.22 3.94
C CYS A 95 4.94 2.91 2.72
N PRO A 96 5.07 3.85 1.77
CA PRO A 96 5.99 3.71 0.64
C PRO A 96 7.46 4.02 0.99
N ALA A 97 7.77 4.35 2.25
CA ALA A 97 9.14 4.68 2.66
C ALA A 97 10.09 3.52 2.38
N PHE A 98 11.24 3.85 1.80
CA PHE A 98 12.35 2.94 1.56
C PHE A 98 13.66 3.71 1.75
N PRO A 99 14.11 3.91 3.00
CA PRO A 99 15.24 4.79 3.31
C PRO A 99 16.56 4.39 2.63
N THR A 100 16.84 3.09 2.49
CA THR A 100 18.04 2.61 1.76
C THR A 100 18.07 3.08 0.31
N ASN A 101 16.91 3.35 -0.28
CA ASN A 101 16.78 3.90 -1.63
C ASN A 101 16.35 5.38 -1.60
N GLY A 102 16.59 6.09 -0.50
CA GLY A 102 16.33 7.53 -0.38
C GLY A 102 14.85 7.93 -0.37
N ARG A 103 13.92 7.02 -0.02
CA ARG A 103 12.50 7.37 0.14
C ARG A 103 12.17 7.48 1.61
N THR A 104 11.89 8.68 2.09
CA THR A 104 11.58 8.96 3.50
C THR A 104 10.27 9.73 3.63
N ILE A 105 9.60 9.59 4.78
CA ILE A 105 8.31 10.28 5.03
C ILE A 105 8.45 11.09 6.31
N TYR A 106 8.14 12.38 6.23
CA TYR A 106 8.12 13.29 7.38
C TYR A 106 6.85 14.14 7.37
N LYS A 107 6.10 14.10 8.48
CA LYS A 107 4.80 14.78 8.63
C LYS A 107 3.83 14.50 7.47
N GLY A 108 3.85 13.26 6.97
CA GLY A 108 3.02 12.81 5.84
C GLY A 108 3.58 13.16 4.46
N ASN A 109 4.62 13.99 4.37
CA ASN A 109 5.25 14.33 3.09
C ASN A 109 6.31 13.29 2.72
N LEU A 110 6.22 12.77 1.50
CA LEU A 110 7.20 11.88 0.90
C LEU A 110 8.35 12.70 0.30
N PHE A 111 9.58 12.28 0.61
CA PHE A 111 10.81 12.83 0.05
C PHE A 111 11.50 11.78 -0.83
N VAL A 112 12.13 12.25 -1.90
CA VAL A 112 12.97 11.47 -2.82
C VAL A 112 14.38 12.07 -2.78
N GLY A 113 15.27 11.42 -2.02
CA GLY A 113 16.54 12.04 -1.63
C GLY A 113 16.26 13.26 -0.73
N ASP A 114 16.80 14.40 -1.11
CA ASP A 114 16.75 15.63 -0.33
C ASP A 114 15.56 16.54 -0.69
N VAL A 115 14.78 16.19 -1.72
CA VAL A 115 13.66 17.01 -2.20
C VAL A 115 12.30 16.35 -1.93
N PRO A 116 11.24 17.13 -1.73
CA PRO A 116 9.87 16.62 -1.73
C PRO A 116 9.53 15.89 -3.04
N LEU A 117 8.64 14.89 -2.99
CA LEU A 117 8.20 14.12 -4.16
C LEU A 117 7.80 15.01 -5.35
N ALA A 118 7.04 16.07 -5.08
CA ALA A 118 6.54 17.03 -6.07
C ALA A 118 7.62 17.92 -6.70
N GLU A 119 8.82 17.94 -6.12
CA GLU A 119 9.99 18.68 -6.63
C GLU A 119 11.02 17.72 -7.24
N SER A 120 10.79 16.41 -7.15
CA SER A 120 11.62 15.40 -7.79
C SER A 120 11.26 15.21 -9.27
N GLY A 121 12.04 14.37 -9.97
CA GLY A 121 11.69 13.96 -11.34
C GLY A 121 10.29 13.34 -11.48
N MET A 122 9.66 12.88 -10.39
CA MET A 122 8.30 12.34 -10.40
C MET A 122 7.23 13.39 -10.75
N HIS A 123 7.51 14.68 -10.58
CA HIS A 123 6.60 15.76 -11.01
C HIS A 123 6.23 15.65 -12.50
N HIS A 124 7.18 15.24 -13.34
CA HIS A 124 7.01 15.11 -14.78
C HIS A 124 6.87 13.64 -15.23
N HIS A 125 6.54 12.72 -14.33
CA HIS A 125 6.41 11.31 -14.68
C HIS A 125 5.33 11.14 -15.78
N PRO A 126 5.62 10.43 -16.90
CA PRO A 126 4.78 10.48 -18.10
C PRO A 126 3.38 9.88 -17.92
N LEU A 127 3.18 9.01 -16.93
CA LEU A 127 1.90 8.32 -16.69
C LEU A 127 1.21 8.73 -15.39
N THR A 128 1.99 9.17 -14.40
CA THR A 128 1.52 9.43 -13.03
C THR A 128 2.31 10.59 -12.43
N PRO A 129 2.19 11.80 -13.00
CA PRO A 129 2.89 12.96 -12.49
C PRO A 129 2.50 13.22 -11.03
N MET A 130 3.50 13.27 -10.15
CA MET A 130 3.29 13.43 -8.72
C MET A 130 3.52 14.89 -8.34
N THR A 131 2.44 15.67 -8.23
CA THR A 131 2.50 17.12 -7.97
C THR A 131 2.20 17.51 -6.52
N ASP A 132 1.89 16.53 -5.66
CA ASP A 132 1.69 16.71 -4.23
C ASP A 132 2.54 15.70 -3.45
N SER A 133 3.34 16.19 -2.52
CA SER A 133 4.20 15.36 -1.67
C SER A 133 3.47 14.78 -0.46
N ASN A 134 2.32 15.33 -0.08
CA ASN A 134 1.60 14.91 1.12
C ASN A 134 0.75 13.66 0.85
N LEU A 135 1.22 12.51 1.35
CA LEU A 135 0.57 11.22 1.12
C LEU A 135 -0.81 11.10 1.75
N VAL A 136 -1.12 11.89 2.79
CA VAL A 136 -2.48 11.92 3.36
C VAL A 136 -3.46 12.48 2.32
N ARG A 137 -3.09 13.58 1.65
CA ARG A 137 -3.91 14.18 0.58
C ARG A 137 -3.96 13.30 -0.67
N VAL A 138 -2.81 12.80 -1.13
CA VAL A 138 -2.73 11.97 -2.35
C VAL A 138 -3.49 10.65 -2.17
N MET A 139 -3.47 10.05 -0.98
CA MET A 139 -4.30 8.88 -0.71
C MET A 139 -5.78 9.27 -0.60
N ALA A 140 -6.11 10.34 0.14
CA ALA A 140 -7.50 10.77 0.33
C ALA A 140 -8.20 11.14 -1.00
N SER A 141 -7.47 11.55 -2.04
CA SER A 141 -8.05 11.83 -3.35
C SER A 141 -8.50 10.58 -4.12
N GLN A 142 -8.10 9.37 -3.69
CA GLN A 142 -8.36 8.11 -4.41
C GLN A 142 -9.06 7.03 -3.57
N THR A 143 -9.43 7.32 -2.32
CA THR A 143 -10.20 6.40 -1.46
C THR A 143 -11.45 7.07 -0.90
N ARG A 144 -12.47 6.26 -0.60
CA ARG A 144 -13.65 6.70 0.17
C ARG A 144 -13.42 6.65 1.68
N ARG A 145 -12.28 6.13 2.14
CA ARG A 145 -11.95 5.96 3.56
C ARG A 145 -11.22 7.19 4.07
N LYS A 146 -11.49 7.55 5.32
CA LYS A 146 -10.78 8.65 5.98
C LYS A 146 -9.30 8.29 6.20
N VAL A 147 -8.39 9.10 5.66
CA VAL A 147 -6.93 8.87 5.74
C VAL A 147 -6.30 9.70 6.87
N GLY A 148 -5.52 9.03 7.71
CA GLY A 148 -4.86 9.63 8.88
C GLY A 148 -3.34 9.51 8.83
N LEU A 149 -2.67 10.01 9.87
CA LEU A 149 -1.21 9.99 9.98
C LEU A 149 -0.77 9.52 11.37
N THR A 150 0.14 8.55 11.40
CA THR A 150 1.00 8.27 12.55
C THR A 150 2.40 8.74 12.19
N ASP A 151 2.79 9.92 12.70
CA ASP A 151 4.02 10.57 12.25
C ASP A 151 5.30 10.03 12.92
N ARG A 152 6.45 10.47 12.40
CA ARG A 152 7.78 10.05 12.85
C ARG A 152 8.06 10.29 14.35
N SER A 153 7.43 11.27 14.98
CA SER A 153 7.57 11.50 16.43
C SER A 153 6.93 10.36 17.23
N ILE A 154 5.80 9.81 16.77
CA ILE A 154 5.14 8.66 17.37
C ILE A 154 5.91 7.38 17.04
N VAL A 155 6.28 7.18 15.77
CA VAL A 155 7.04 5.98 15.33
C VAL A 155 8.36 5.86 16.09
N GLY A 156 9.04 6.98 16.35
CA GLY A 156 10.30 7.01 17.11
C GLY A 156 10.18 6.54 18.57
N ARG A 157 8.97 6.50 19.13
CA ARG A 157 8.69 5.96 20.47
C ARG A 157 8.43 4.45 20.49
N GLY A 158 8.48 3.79 19.33
CA GLY A 158 8.39 2.33 19.21
C GLY A 158 6.97 1.76 19.15
N ALA A 159 6.90 0.43 19.06
CA ALA A 159 5.67 -0.31 18.76
C ALA A 159 4.48 -0.01 19.70
N PRO A 160 4.65 0.15 21.03
CA PRO A 160 3.53 0.48 21.91
C PRO A 160 2.84 1.80 21.53
N ALA A 161 3.62 2.87 21.30
CA ALA A 161 3.09 4.17 20.91
C ALA A 161 2.42 4.14 19.52
N ILE A 162 2.94 3.31 18.61
CA ILE A 162 2.33 3.11 17.28
C ILE A 162 0.96 2.44 17.43
N ARG A 163 0.85 1.38 18.25
CA ARG A 163 -0.42 0.69 18.50
C ARG A 163 -1.46 1.64 19.11
N GLU A 164 -1.07 2.41 20.12
CA GLU A 164 -1.94 3.41 20.74
C GLU A 164 -2.44 4.44 19.71
N SER A 165 -1.57 4.91 18.82
CA SER A 165 -1.94 5.82 17.73
C SER A 165 -2.93 5.17 16.76
N PHE A 166 -2.73 3.91 16.38
CA PHE A 166 -3.67 3.18 15.53
C PHE A 166 -5.03 3.01 16.20
N ASP A 167 -5.07 2.65 17.48
CA ASP A 167 -6.32 2.49 18.22
C ASP A 167 -7.08 3.81 18.35
N ARG A 168 -6.35 4.91 18.58
CA ARG A 168 -6.93 6.26 18.57
C ARG A 168 -7.52 6.62 17.20
N LEU A 169 -6.76 6.41 16.12
CA LEU A 169 -7.21 6.68 14.76
C LEU A 169 -8.45 5.85 14.38
N ARG A 170 -8.50 4.57 14.78
CA ARG A 170 -9.70 3.72 14.60
C ARG A 170 -10.92 4.27 15.34
N ARG A 171 -10.76 4.73 16.59
CA ARG A 171 -11.85 5.36 17.36
C ARG A 171 -12.35 6.66 16.70
N GLU A 172 -11.46 7.42 16.09
CA GLU A 172 -11.77 8.65 15.34
C GLU A 172 -12.31 8.41 13.91
N GLY A 173 -12.54 7.13 13.55
CA GLY A 173 -13.16 6.72 12.29
C GLY A 173 -12.22 6.66 11.08
N PHE A 174 -10.90 6.76 11.27
CA PHE A 174 -9.94 6.57 10.17
C PHE A 174 -9.93 5.12 9.68
N GLY A 175 -9.84 4.93 8.36
CA GLY A 175 -9.93 3.63 7.69
C GLY A 175 -11.35 3.14 7.41
N LYS A 176 -12.38 3.74 8.02
CA LYS A 176 -13.79 3.43 7.71
C LYS A 176 -14.23 4.20 6.45
N PRO A 177 -15.10 3.61 5.62
CA PRO A 177 -15.73 4.34 4.52
C PRO A 177 -16.49 5.55 5.07
N ASP A 178 -16.41 6.69 4.37
CA ASP A 178 -17.23 7.86 4.66
C ASP A 178 -18.71 7.49 4.52
N LYS A 179 -19.52 7.83 5.53
CA LYS A 179 -20.98 7.64 5.49
C LYS A 179 -21.58 8.79 4.68
N ARG A 180 -21.38 8.78 3.37
CA ARG A 180 -22.12 9.68 2.46
C ARG A 180 -23.41 9.04 2.00
#